data_AF-A0A7J9PQI4-F1
#
_entry.id   AF-A0A7J9PQI4-F1
#
_cell.length_a   1.000
_cell.length_b   1.000
_cell.length_c   1.000
_cell.angle_alpha   90.00
_cell.angle_beta   90.00
_cell.angle_gamma   90.00
#
_symmetry.space_group_name_H-M   'P 1'
#
loop_
_entity.id
_entity.type
_entity.pdbx_description
1 polymer ?
#
loop_
_entity_poly.entity_id
_entity_poly.type
_entity_poly.pdbx_seq_one_letter_code
_entity_poly.pdbx_strand_id
1 'polypeptide(L)'
;MDNFSFDAWLPKAVGASAVAALLLWWTGTQVVTISEIATSLSSIPFAVVLLIEGLDKLADINDLHKRLIPETTSNRLIKTIVAGIVAFVAVLYATLGTINLSIGSITAPALVAAGICAAYILAPETGDDELFLFLWIGATVATYGHNISLLPPIPGITG
;
A
#
# COMPACT_ATOMS: atom_id res chain seq x y z
N MET A 1 -16.85 -20.98 4.49
CA MET A 1 -17.68 -19.81 4.13
C MET A 1 -17.55 -18.87 5.31
N ASP A 2 -16.52 -18.04 5.28
CA ASP A 2 -16.21 -17.14 6.37
C ASP A 2 -17.37 -16.14 6.55
N ASN A 3 -17.67 -15.86 7.81
CA ASN A 3 -18.75 -14.97 8.20
C ASN A 3 -18.41 -13.55 7.75
N PHE A 4 -18.89 -13.17 6.56
CA PHE A 4 -18.80 -11.80 6.04
C PHE A 4 -19.37 -10.81 7.07
N SER A 5 -18.50 -10.00 7.67
CA SER A 5 -18.87 -9.02 8.68
C SER A 5 -19.01 -7.64 8.04
N PHE A 6 -20.24 -7.29 7.65
CA PHE A 6 -20.54 -6.01 7.02
C PHE A 6 -20.07 -4.80 7.86
N ASP A 7 -20.13 -4.91 9.20
CA ASP A 7 -19.72 -3.85 10.14
C ASP A 7 -18.21 -3.59 10.16
N ALA A 8 -17.38 -4.60 9.82
CA ALA A 8 -15.93 -4.45 9.69
C ALA A 8 -15.53 -4.06 8.26
N TRP A 9 -16.29 -4.55 7.28
CA TRP A 9 -16.05 -4.31 5.86
C TRP A 9 -16.36 -2.86 5.45
N LEU A 10 -17.52 -2.32 5.87
CA LEU A 10 -18.00 -1.01 5.43
C LEU A 10 -17.05 0.15 5.78
N PRO A 11 -16.51 0.27 7.01
CA PRO A 11 -15.57 1.34 7.35
C PRO A 11 -14.26 1.27 6.53
N LYS A 12 -13.74 0.06 6.27
CA LYS A 12 -12.56 -0.15 5.42
C LYS A 12 -12.84 0.28 3.98
N ALA A 13 -13.97 -0.17 3.41
CA ALA A 13 -14.38 0.17 2.05
C ALA A 13 -14.59 1.67 1.86
N VAL A 14 -15.25 2.35 2.82
CA VAL A 14 -15.43 3.81 2.80
C VAL A 14 -14.09 4.52 2.93
N GLY A 15 -13.21 4.08 3.83
CA GLY A 15 -11.87 4.64 4.02
C GLY A 15 -11.02 4.53 2.75
N ALA A 16 -10.93 3.33 2.17
CA ALA A 16 -10.21 3.09 0.92
C ALA A 16 -10.77 3.94 -0.23
N SER A 17 -12.10 4.02 -0.36
CA SER A 17 -12.76 4.83 -1.40
C SER A 17 -12.50 6.33 -1.21
N ALA A 18 -12.51 6.83 0.03
CA ALA A 18 -12.22 8.24 0.32
C ALA A 18 -10.77 8.59 0.00
N VAL A 19 -9.82 7.72 0.36
CA VAL A 19 -8.40 7.88 0.05
C VAL A 19 -8.18 7.82 -1.48
N ALA A 20 -8.79 6.85 -2.17
CA ALA A 20 -8.72 6.75 -3.61
C ALA A 20 -9.31 8.00 -4.30
N ALA A 21 -10.44 8.51 -3.82
CA ALA A 21 -11.06 9.74 -4.35
C ALA A 21 -10.13 10.95 -4.17
N LEU A 22 -9.52 11.11 -2.99
CA LEU A 22 -8.55 12.18 -2.73
C LEU A 22 -7.32 12.05 -3.63
N LEU A 23 -6.80 10.83 -3.80
CA LEU A 23 -5.65 10.56 -4.66
C LEU A 23 -5.96 10.89 -6.12
N LEU A 24 -7.11 10.45 -6.63
CA LEU A 24 -7.55 10.71 -8.00
C LEU A 24 -7.83 12.21 -8.24
N TRP A 25 -8.49 12.87 -7.29
CA TRP A 25 -8.71 14.31 -7.34
C TRP A 25 -7.38 15.07 -7.39
N TRP A 26 -6.45 14.74 -6.50
CA TRP A 26 -5.12 15.37 -6.48
C TRP A 26 -4.33 15.07 -7.76
N THR A 27 -4.35 13.83 -8.25
CA THR A 27 -3.70 13.41 -9.50
C THR A 27 -4.23 14.21 -10.69
N GLY A 28 -5.54 14.48 -10.73
CA GLY A 28 -6.16 15.31 -11.78
C GLY A 28 -5.68 16.77 -11.81
N THR A 29 -5.03 17.25 -10.75
CA THR A 29 -4.38 18.57 -10.71
C THR A 29 -2.94 18.57 -11.20
N GLN A 30 -2.36 17.39 -11.47
CA GLN A 30 -0.97 17.20 -11.86
C GLN A 30 -0.89 16.68 -13.31
N VAL A 31 0.22 16.96 -13.99
CA VAL A 31 0.53 16.33 -15.28
C VAL A 31 1.24 15.01 -14.99
N VAL A 32 0.48 13.92 -14.93
CA VAL A 32 0.98 12.58 -14.65
C VAL A 32 0.50 11.62 -15.73
N THR A 33 1.42 10.90 -16.36
CA THR A 33 1.09 9.87 -17.35
C THR A 33 1.07 8.48 -16.73
N ILE A 34 0.31 7.56 -17.34
CA ILE A 34 0.29 6.15 -16.92
C ILE A 34 1.68 5.50 -17.03
N SER A 35 2.47 5.91 -18.04
CA SER A 35 3.84 5.41 -18.22
C SER A 35 4.75 5.79 -17.06
N GLU A 36 4.65 7.01 -16.55
CA GLU A 36 5.44 7.46 -15.40
C GLU A 36 4.99 6.76 -14.12
N ILE A 37 3.68 6.52 -13.94
CA ILE A 37 3.18 5.74 -12.80
C ILE A 37 3.69 4.29 -12.86
N ALA A 38 3.64 3.65 -14.03
CA ALA A 38 4.19 2.30 -14.21
C ALA A 38 5.70 2.26 -13.94
N THR A 39 6.42 3.31 -14.34
CA THR A 39 7.85 3.47 -14.04
C THR A 39 8.09 3.56 -12.54
N SER A 40 7.33 4.40 -11.83
CA SER A 40 7.41 4.50 -10.36
C SER A 40 7.02 3.20 -9.65
N LEU A 41 5.96 2.50 -10.07
CA LEU A 41 5.56 1.22 -9.50
C LEU A 41 6.63 0.13 -9.70
N SER A 42 7.17 0.01 -10.92
CA SER A 42 8.22 -0.97 -11.21
C SER A 42 9.55 -0.68 -10.52
N SER A 43 9.79 0.57 -10.09
CA SER A 43 11.01 0.95 -9.35
C SER A 43 11.01 0.47 -7.89
N ILE A 44 9.86 0.01 -7.38
CA ILE A 44 9.78 -0.56 -6.05
C ILE A 44 10.52 -1.92 -6.07
N PRO A 45 11.54 -2.14 -5.22
CA PRO A 45 12.23 -3.41 -5.15
C PRO A 45 11.31 -4.54 -4.68
N PHE A 46 11.52 -5.72 -5.23
CA PHE A 46 10.72 -6.91 -4.95
C PHE A 46 10.64 -7.24 -3.45
N ALA A 47 11.74 -7.09 -2.70
CA ALA A 47 11.74 -7.32 -1.25
C ALA A 47 10.78 -6.39 -0.49
N VAL A 48 10.60 -5.15 -0.96
CA VAL A 48 9.65 -4.19 -0.36
C VAL A 48 8.22 -4.59 -0.66
N VAL A 49 7.96 -5.07 -1.88
CA VAL A 49 6.65 -5.61 -2.28
C VAL A 49 6.25 -6.77 -1.39
N LEU A 50 7.14 -7.76 -1.22
CA LEU A 50 6.91 -8.90 -0.33
C LEU A 50 6.73 -8.49 1.13
N LEU A 51 7.44 -7.46 1.59
CA LEU A 51 7.29 -6.96 2.95
C LEU A 51 5.92 -6.33 3.16
N ILE A 52 5.44 -5.51 2.23
CA ILE A 52 4.12 -4.88 2.31
C ILE A 52 3.00 -5.94 2.31
N GLU A 53 3.07 -6.88 1.37
CA GLU A 53 2.12 -8.01 1.31
C GLU A 53 2.18 -8.87 2.58
N GLY A 54 3.39 -9.13 3.08
CA GLY A 54 3.60 -9.85 4.34
C GLY A 54 3.03 -9.10 5.54
N LEU A 55 3.17 -7.77 5.60
CA LEU A 55 2.59 -6.94 6.65
C LEU A 55 1.07 -6.93 6.60
N ASP A 56 0.47 -6.87 5.41
CA ASP A 56 -0.99 -6.93 5.25
C ASP A 56 -1.53 -8.29 5.72
N LYS A 57 -0.90 -9.38 5.25
CA LYS A 57 -1.20 -10.75 5.72
C LYS A 57 -1.03 -10.92 7.22
N LEU A 58 0.02 -10.36 7.82
CA LEU A 58 0.22 -10.42 9.27
C LEU A 58 -0.79 -9.55 10.03
N ALA A 59 -1.22 -8.43 9.47
CA ALA A 59 -2.26 -7.60 10.05
C ALA A 59 -3.62 -8.32 10.04
N ASP A 60 -3.88 -9.14 9.01
CA ASP A 60 -5.13 -9.89 8.83
C ASP A 60 -5.15 -11.22 9.61
N ILE A 61 -4.04 -11.98 9.60
CA ILE A 61 -3.85 -13.19 10.43
C ILE A 61 -3.87 -12.84 11.92
N ASN A 62 -3.60 -11.58 12.27
CA ASN A 62 -3.73 -11.05 13.62
C ASN A 62 -5.18 -10.70 14.01
N ASP A 63 -6.01 -11.73 13.98
CA ASP A 63 -6.92 -12.07 15.06
C ASP A 63 -6.25 -12.06 16.48
N LEU A 64 -4.96 -11.70 16.58
CA LEU A 64 -4.26 -11.11 17.73
C LEU A 64 -5.01 -9.93 18.36
N HIS A 65 -5.83 -9.18 17.60
CA HIS A 65 -6.76 -8.21 18.16
C HIS A 65 -7.79 -8.86 19.11
N LYS A 66 -8.22 -10.11 18.85
CA LYS A 66 -9.08 -10.88 19.76
C LYS A 66 -8.32 -11.42 20.99
N ARG A 67 -6.98 -11.46 20.96
CA ARG A 67 -6.14 -11.94 22.09
C ARG A 67 -5.57 -10.83 22.98
N LEU A 68 -5.33 -9.62 22.46
CA LEU A 68 -4.69 -8.52 23.22
C LEU A 68 -5.66 -7.44 23.72
N ILE A 69 -6.89 -7.34 23.18
CA ILE A 69 -7.87 -6.35 23.63
C ILE A 69 -9.18 -7.08 23.97
N PRO A 70 -9.53 -7.23 25.26
CA PRO A 70 -10.77 -7.88 25.65
C PRO A 70 -11.97 -7.16 25.04
N GLU A 71 -12.99 -7.92 24.64
CA GLU A 71 -14.23 -7.52 23.95
C GLU A 71 -15.15 -6.55 24.72
N THR A 72 -14.67 -5.84 25.75
CA THR A 72 -15.50 -5.03 26.64
C THR A 72 -15.42 -3.52 26.39
N THR A 73 -14.73 -3.05 25.34
CA THR A 73 -14.53 -1.60 25.14
C THR A 73 -15.36 -1.04 23.98
N SER A 74 -16.26 -0.11 24.31
CA SER A 74 -17.12 0.71 23.44
C SER A 74 -16.44 1.43 22.25
N ASN A 75 -15.10 1.41 22.15
CA ASN A 75 -14.30 2.18 21.18
C ASN A 75 -13.66 1.35 20.04
N ARG A 76 -14.22 0.18 19.70
CA ARG A 76 -13.68 -0.69 18.64
C ARG A 76 -13.51 0.04 17.30
N LEU A 77 -14.51 0.81 16.89
CA LEU A 77 -14.52 1.53 15.61
C LEU A 77 -13.41 2.59 15.51
N ILE A 78 -13.19 3.36 16.58
CA ILE A 78 -12.12 4.38 16.62
C ILE A 78 -10.75 3.72 16.52
N LYS A 79 -10.52 2.60 17.23
CA LYS A 79 -9.25 1.87 17.16
C LYS A 79 -8.97 1.34 15.76
N THR A 80 -9.98 0.78 15.08
CA THR A 80 -9.86 0.30 13.70
C THR A 80 -9.52 1.42 12.73
N ILE A 81 -10.17 2.58 12.85
CA ILE A 81 -9.87 3.75 12.00
C ILE A 81 -8.43 4.23 12.23
N VAL A 82 -8.01 4.39 13.49
CA VAL A 82 -6.65 4.85 13.82
C VAL A 82 -5.60 3.86 13.30
N ALA A 83 -5.81 2.56 13.48
CA ALA A 83 -4.91 1.53 12.97
C ALA A 83 -4.81 1.58 11.43
N GLY A 84 -5.95 1.76 10.73
CA GLY A 84 -5.96 1.92 9.28
C GLY A 84 -5.18 3.16 8.82
N ILE A 85 -5.38 4.32 9.47
CA ILE A 85 -4.63 5.55 9.15
C ILE A 85 -3.12 5.34 9.35
N VAL A 86 -2.72 4.70 10.46
CA VAL A 86 -1.30 4.44 10.73
C VAL A 86 -0.70 3.49 9.68
N ALA A 87 -1.42 2.42 9.32
CA ALA A 87 -0.99 1.48 8.27
C ALA A 87 -0.85 2.19 6.92
N PHE A 88 -1.84 3.00 6.54
CA PHE A 88 -1.81 3.81 5.32
C PHE A 88 -0.59 4.73 5.28
N VAL A 89 -0.36 5.52 6.32
CA VAL A 89 0.77 6.46 6.37
C VAL A 89 2.10 5.72 6.35
N ALA A 90 2.20 4.58 7.06
CA ALA A 90 3.41 3.77 7.07
C ALA A 90 3.74 3.21 5.68
N VAL A 91 2.76 2.63 4.98
CA VAL A 91 2.94 2.09 3.62
C VAL A 91 3.22 3.20 2.62
N LEU A 92 2.50 4.32 2.70
CA LEU A 92 2.75 5.49 1.85
C LEU A 92 4.19 5.97 2.01
N TYR A 93 4.63 6.16 3.25
CA TYR A 93 5.98 6.65 3.55
C TYR A 93 7.06 5.64 3.13
N ALA A 94 6.87 4.36 3.43
CA ALA A 94 7.81 3.30 3.06
C ALA A 94 7.94 3.18 1.54
N THR A 95 6.82 3.18 0.82
CA THR A 95 6.80 3.04 -0.64
C THR A 95 7.37 4.29 -1.32
N LEU A 96 6.94 5.48 -0.89
CA LEU A 96 7.45 6.73 -1.44
C LEU A 96 8.95 6.92 -1.15
N GLY A 97 9.39 6.59 0.06
CA GLY A 97 10.80 6.61 0.43
C GLY A 97 11.62 5.65 -0.43
N THR A 98 11.10 4.45 -0.68
CA THR A 98 11.74 3.44 -1.53
C THR A 98 11.85 3.90 -2.99
N ILE A 99 10.78 4.47 -3.55
CA ILE A 99 10.81 5.05 -4.89
C ILE A 99 11.82 6.21 -4.95
N ASN A 100 11.84 7.08 -3.93
CA ASN A 100 12.80 8.17 -3.85
C ASN A 100 14.26 7.68 -3.75
N LEU A 101 14.52 6.56 -3.06
CA LEU A 101 15.85 5.95 -3.02
C LEU A 101 16.26 5.33 -4.37
N SER A 102 15.30 4.91 -5.19
CA SER A 102 15.55 4.26 -6.48
C SER A 102 15.67 5.28 -7.62
N ILE A 103 14.85 6.33 -7.61
CA ILE A 103 14.78 7.37 -8.67
C ILE A 103 15.51 8.67 -8.26
N GLY A 104 15.84 8.83 -6.98
CA GLY A 104 16.57 10.00 -6.45
C GLY A 104 15.74 11.27 -6.29
N SER A 105 14.42 11.22 -6.50
CA SER A 105 13.53 12.36 -6.31
C SER A 105 12.09 11.95 -6.00
N ILE A 106 11.39 12.80 -5.22
CA ILE A 106 9.95 12.69 -4.98
C ILE A 106 9.24 13.46 -6.10
N THR A 107 8.63 12.72 -7.02
CA THR A 107 7.88 13.27 -8.15
C THR A 107 6.37 13.03 -7.98
N ALA A 108 5.53 13.76 -8.72
CA ALA A 108 4.09 13.52 -8.69
C ALA A 108 3.71 12.06 -9.06
N PRO A 109 4.28 11.45 -10.12
CA PRO A 109 4.04 10.04 -10.42
C PRO A 109 4.44 9.08 -9.29
N ALA A 110 5.55 9.37 -8.58
CA ALA A 110 5.99 8.58 -7.43
C ALA A 110 4.97 8.64 -6.28
N LEU A 111 4.40 9.82 -6.01
CA LEU A 111 3.36 9.97 -4.99
C LEU A 111 2.07 9.26 -5.39
N VAL A 112 1.70 9.30 -6.68
CA VAL A 112 0.53 8.55 -7.18
C VAL A 112 0.75 7.04 -7.03
N ALA A 113 1.89 6.53 -7.46
CA ALA A 113 2.24 5.12 -7.32
C ALA A 113 2.21 4.68 -5.84
N ALA A 114 2.89 5.40 -4.95
CA ALA A 114 2.89 5.12 -3.52
C ALA A 114 1.48 5.24 -2.91
N GLY A 115 0.68 6.20 -3.37
CA GLY A 115 -0.71 6.39 -2.97
C GLY A 115 -1.60 5.21 -3.36
N ILE A 116 -1.42 4.63 -4.55
CA ILE A 116 -2.14 3.41 -4.98
C ILE A 116 -1.76 2.24 -4.07
N CYS A 117 -0.48 2.07 -3.76
CA CYS A 117 0.01 1.02 -2.85
C CYS A 117 -0.53 1.20 -1.42
N ALA A 118 -0.59 2.43 -0.94
CA ALA A 118 -1.10 2.72 0.39
C ALA A 118 -2.63 2.60 0.46
N ALA A 119 -3.35 3.02 -0.59
CA ALA A 119 -4.81 2.85 -0.66
C ALA A 119 -5.20 1.37 -0.67
N TYR A 120 -4.37 0.51 -1.28
CA TYR A 120 -4.55 -0.94 -1.30
C TYR A 120 -4.66 -1.53 0.11
N ILE A 121 -3.78 -1.17 1.06
CA ILE A 121 -3.82 -1.75 2.42
C ILE A 121 -5.07 -1.38 3.24
N LEU A 122 -5.82 -0.39 2.77
CA LEU A 122 -7.10 0.00 3.38
C LEU A 122 -8.28 -0.77 2.78
N ALA A 123 -8.09 -1.43 1.64
CA ALA A 123 -9.16 -2.17 1.00
C ALA A 123 -9.57 -3.38 1.88
N PRO A 124 -10.85 -3.74 1.85
CA PRO A 124 -11.33 -4.88 2.62
C PRO A 124 -10.78 -6.20 2.05
N GLU A 125 -10.48 -7.15 2.95
CA GLU A 125 -10.03 -8.52 2.61
C GLU A 125 -8.74 -8.59 1.77
N THR A 126 -7.86 -7.58 1.80
CA THR A 126 -6.60 -7.59 1.02
C THR A 126 -5.53 -8.55 1.53
N GLY A 127 -5.70 -9.12 2.73
CA GLY A 127 -4.80 -10.17 3.24
C GLY A 127 -4.96 -11.52 2.55
N ASP A 128 -6.00 -11.73 1.74
CA ASP A 128 -6.26 -13.02 1.09
C ASP A 128 -5.45 -13.20 -0.21
N ASP A 129 -5.36 -12.17 -1.05
CA ASP A 129 -4.77 -12.21 -2.39
C ASP A 129 -3.59 -11.24 -2.52
N GLU A 130 -2.50 -11.63 -3.21
CA GLU A 130 -1.34 -10.75 -3.45
C GLU A 130 -1.57 -9.77 -4.61
N LEU A 131 -2.60 -8.92 -4.51
CA LEU A 131 -2.98 -7.99 -5.58
C LEU A 131 -1.93 -6.92 -5.83
N PHE A 132 -1.19 -6.47 -4.81
CA PHE A 132 -0.12 -5.50 -4.99
C PHE A 132 1.07 -6.12 -5.73
N LEU A 133 1.39 -7.38 -5.46
CA LEU A 133 2.38 -8.14 -6.23
C LEU A 133 1.98 -8.24 -7.71
N PHE A 134 0.70 -8.53 -8.01
CA PHE A 134 0.24 -8.59 -9.40
C PHE A 134 0.33 -7.22 -10.10
N LEU A 135 -0.03 -6.14 -9.41
CA LEU A 135 0.12 -4.78 -9.92
C LEU A 135 1.59 -4.45 -10.21
N TRP A 136 2.50 -4.83 -9.32
CA TRP A 136 3.94 -4.65 -9.49
C TRP A 136 4.50 -5.45 -10.67
N ILE A 137 4.07 -6.70 -10.85
CA ILE A 137 4.44 -7.53 -12.02
C ILE A 137 3.95 -6.86 -13.30
N GLY A 138 2.70 -6.39 -13.32
CA GLY A 138 2.14 -5.67 -14.47
C GLY A 138 2.93 -4.41 -14.82
N ALA A 139 3.29 -3.61 -13.81
CA ALA A 139 4.13 -2.43 -14.00
C ALA A 139 5.53 -2.78 -14.51
N THR A 140 6.13 -3.84 -13.99
CA THR A 140 7.42 -4.36 -14.41
C THR A 140 7.41 -4.82 -15.87
N VAL A 141 6.36 -5.53 -16.29
CA VAL A 141 6.19 -5.94 -17.69
C VAL A 141 5.98 -4.73 -18.59
N ALA A 142 5.18 -3.75 -18.16
CA ALA A 142 4.94 -2.52 -18.91
C ALA A 142 6.22 -1.67 -19.11
N THR A 143 7.20 -1.80 -18.22
CA THR A 143 8.51 -1.15 -18.32
C THR A 143 9.61 -2.05 -18.89
N TYR A 144 9.23 -3.20 -19.48
CA TYR A 144 10.14 -4.19 -20.06
C TYR A 144 11.20 -4.71 -19.07
N GLY A 145 10.91 -4.66 -17.76
CA GLY A 145 11.82 -5.09 -16.72
C GLY A 145 13.00 -4.16 -16.47
N HIS A 146 13.01 -2.94 -17.02
CA HIS A 146 14.15 -2.02 -16.90
C HIS A 146 14.49 -1.66 -15.45
N ASN A 147 13.48 -1.61 -14.58
CA ASN A 147 13.61 -1.12 -13.21
C ASN A 147 13.58 -2.24 -12.16
N ILE A 148 13.72 -3.52 -12.56
CA ILE A 148 13.68 -4.63 -11.62
C ILE A 148 14.86 -4.51 -10.66
N SER A 149 14.55 -4.30 -9.39
CA SER A 149 15.49 -4.47 -8.29
C SER A 149 14.96 -5.51 -7.32
N LEU A 150 15.82 -6.40 -6.85
CA LEU A 150 15.45 -7.38 -5.82
C LEU A 150 15.49 -6.78 -4.41
N LEU A 151 16.51 -5.95 -4.15
CA LEU A 151 16.76 -5.36 -2.84
C LEU A 151 16.72 -3.83 -2.94
N PRO A 152 16.22 -3.13 -1.90
CA PRO A 152 16.29 -1.68 -1.88
C PRO A 152 17.75 -1.22 -1.91
N PRO A 153 18.06 -0.17 -2.69
CA PRO A 153 19.39 0.42 -2.67
C PRO A 153 19.67 0.93 -1.25
N ILE A 154 20.77 0.47 -0.66
CA ILE A 154 21.18 0.88 0.69
C ILE A 154 22.01 2.16 0.55
N PRO A 155 21.56 3.30 1.09
CA PRO A 155 22.34 4.53 1.05
C PRO A 155 23.74 4.32 1.61
N GLY A 156 24.76 4.58 0.80
CA GLY A 156 26.17 4.45 1.20
C GLY A 156 26.82 3.07 0.99
N ILE A 157 26.07 2.07 0.53
CA ILE A 157 26.65 0.80 0.05
C ILE A 157 26.45 0.75 -1.46
N THR A 158 27.48 1.15 -2.20
CA THR A 158 27.52 0.97 -3.66
C THR A 158 28.01 -0.43 -3.97
N GLY A 159 27.14 -1.27 -4.54
CA GLY A 159 27.45 -2.57 -5.11
C GLY A 159 26.69 -2.73 -6.41
#